data_AF-A0A747XDD6-F1
#
_entry.id   AF-A0A747XDD6-F1
#
_cell.length_a   1.000
_cell.length_b   1.000
_cell.length_c   1.000
_cell.angle_alpha   90.00
_cell.angle_beta   90.00
_cell.angle_gamma   90.00
#
_symmetry.space_group_name_H-M   'P 1'
#
loop_
_entity.id
_entity.type
_entity.pdbx_description
1 polymer ?
#
loop_
_entity_poly.entity_id
_entity_poly.type
_entity_poly.pdbx_seq_one_letter_code
_entity_poly.pdbx_strand_id
1 'polypeptide(L)' 'MRVVKLTPKAEDDLEAIWHYGRQHFGEAQADKYTDNLSAIFQLQGDSHIGIHRPEMGRGYCCIRYCSLPGHYAL' A
#
# COMPACT_ATOMS: atom_id res chain seq x y z
N MET A 1 9.77 -0.19 15.46
CA MET A 1 8.57 -0.33 14.62
C MET A 1 7.68 0.87 14.86
N ARG A 2 7.60 1.79 13.89
CA ARG A 2 6.64 2.89 14.00
C ARG A 2 5.23 2.36 13.69
N VAL A 3 4.25 2.79 14.48
CA VAL A 3 2.84 2.43 14.24
C VAL A 3 2.33 3.30 13.11
N VAL A 4 1.99 2.68 11.97
CA VAL A 4 1.28 3.35 10.89
C VAL A 4 -0.17 3.50 11.30
N LYS A 5 -0.70 4.72 11.20
CA LYS A 5 -2.12 4.99 11.37
C LYS A 5 -2.75 5.17 10.00
N LEU A 6 -3.74 4.33 9.69
CA LEU A 6 -4.55 4.50 8.50
C LEU A 6 -5.68 5.50 8.81
N THR A 7 -6.06 6.28 7.80
CA THR A 7 -7.32 7.03 7.86
C THR A 7 -8.47 6.07 7.52
N PRO A 8 -9.70 6.34 7.96
CA PRO A 8 -10.85 5.49 7.62
C PRO A 8 -10.98 5.26 6.11
N LYS A 9 -10.75 6.30 5.30
CA LYS A 9 -10.80 6.17 3.83
C LYS A 9 -9.71 5.24 3.28
N ALA A 10 -8.53 5.21 3.89
CA ALA A 10 -7.48 4.28 3.47
C ALA A 10 -7.79 2.83 3.85
N GLU A 11 -8.55 2.61 4.93
CA GLU A 11 -9.07 1.27 5.29
C GLU A 11 -10.11 0.82 4.27
N ASP A 12 -11.06 1.69 3.90
CA ASP A 12 -12.05 1.42 2.85
C ASP A 12 -11.37 1.08 1.51
N ASP A 13 -10.32 1.83 1.14
CA ASP A 13 -9.55 1.59 -0.09
C ASP A 13 -8.87 0.20 -0.06
N LEU A 14 -8.29 -0.22 1.08
CA LEU A 14 -7.68 -1.55 1.22
C LEU A 14 -8.71 -2.67 1.11
N GLU A 15 -9.88 -2.50 1.72
CA GLU A 15 -10.97 -3.47 1.63
C GLU A 15 -11.46 -3.60 0.18
N ALA A 16 -11.67 -2.49 -0.53
CA ALA A 16 -12.06 -2.49 -1.93
C ALA A 16 -11.02 -3.17 -2.83
N ILE A 17 -9.72 -2.91 -2.60
CA ILE A 17 -8.61 -3.57 -3.31
C ILE A 17 -8.65 -5.09 -3.07
N TRP A 18 -8.85 -5.53 -1.82
CA TRP A 18 -8.91 -6.95 -1.50
C TRP A 18 -10.12 -7.63 -2.15
N HIS A 19 -11.31 -7.03 -2.09
CA HIS A 19 -12.51 -7.59 -2.74
C HIS A 19 -12.33 -7.73 -4.25
N TYR A 20 -11.74 -6.71 -4.89
CA TYR A 20 -11.39 -6.78 -6.32
C TYR A 20 -10.39 -7.91 -6.59
N GLY A 21 -9.32 -7.98 -5.79
CA GLY A 21 -8.32 -9.05 -5.85
C GLY A 21 -8.95 -10.44 -5.76
N ARG A 22 -9.86 -10.62 -4.80
CA ARG A 22 -10.55 -11.89 -4.55
C ARG A 22 -11.44 -12.29 -5.71
N GLN A 23 -12.24 -11.35 -6.22
CA GLN A 23 -13.18 -11.58 -7.31
C GLN A 23 -12.48 -11.97 -8.61
N HIS A 24 -11.31 -11.39 -8.89
CA HIS A 24 -10.63 -11.55 -10.18
C HIS A 24 -9.48 -12.57 -10.16
N PHE A 25 -8.79 -12.75 -9.03
CA PHE A 25 -7.55 -13.53 -8.94
C PHE A 25 -7.55 -14.58 -7.82
N GLY A 26 -8.64 -14.66 -7.04
CA GLY A 26 -8.79 -15.59 -5.93
C GLY A 26 -8.24 -15.05 -4.61
N GLU A 27 -8.72 -15.65 -3.52
CA GLU A 27 -8.48 -15.20 -2.15
C GLU A 27 -6.99 -15.15 -1.78
N ALA A 28 -6.23 -16.21 -2.07
CA ALA A 28 -4.80 -16.26 -1.78
C ALA A 28 -3.99 -15.14 -2.44
N GLN A 29 -4.40 -14.69 -3.64
CA GLN A 29 -3.72 -13.61 -4.34
C GLN A 29 -4.14 -12.23 -3.79
N ALA A 30 -5.40 -12.09 -3.34
CA ALA A 30 -5.88 -10.91 -2.65
C ALA A 30 -5.16 -10.70 -1.31
N ASP A 31 -5.08 -11.75 -0.49
CA ASP A 31 -4.37 -11.75 0.80
C ASP A 31 -2.90 -11.34 0.60
N LYS A 32 -2.21 -12.02 -0.32
CA LYS A 32 -0.81 -11.71 -0.64
C LYS A 32 -0.60 -10.26 -1.07
N TYR A 33 -1.53 -9.69 -1.82
CA TYR A 33 -1.41 -8.31 -2.29
C TYR A 33 -1.60 -7.31 -1.14
N THR A 34 -2.61 -7.50 -0.29
CA THR A 34 -2.88 -6.64 0.86
C THR A 34 -1.79 -6.76 1.94
N ASP A 35 -1.21 -7.94 2.13
CA ASP A 35 -0.04 -8.16 3.00
C ASP A 35 1.17 -7.37 2.52
N ASN A 36 1.44 -7.40 1.21
CA ASN A 36 2.54 -6.62 0.63
C ASN A 36 2.33 -5.11 0.79
N LEU A 37 1.10 -4.60 0.60
CA LEU A 37 0.78 -3.19 0.86
C LEU A 37 1.05 -2.83 2.33
N SER A 38 0.65 -3.71 3.25
CA SER A 38 0.86 -3.52 4.69
C SER A 38 2.36 -3.49 5.04
N ALA A 39 3.18 -4.34 4.43
CA ALA A 39 4.63 -4.35 4.60
C ALA A 39 5.28 -3.04 4.11
N ILE A 40 4.79 -2.48 2.99
CA ILE A 40 5.29 -1.19 2.46
C ILE A 40 4.98 -0.04 3.41
N PHE A 41 3.81 -0.03 4.04
CA PHE A 41 3.48 0.99 5.03
C PHE A 41 4.45 0.97 6.21
N GLN A 42 4.81 -0.22 6.70
CA GLN A 42 5.79 -0.36 7.78
C GLN A 42 7.18 0.15 7.33
N LEU A 43 7.63 -0.25 6.13
CA LEU A 43 8.90 0.20 5.57
C LEU A 43 8.96 1.72 5.38
N GLN A 44 7.86 2.34 4.94
CA GLN A 44 7.77 3.80 4.84
C GLN A 44 7.91 4.49 6.19
N GLY A 45 7.24 3.95 7.21
CA GLY A 45 7.34 4.45 8.57
C GLY A 45 8.78 4.46 9.08
N ASP A 46 9.57 3.46 8.72
CA ASP A 46 10.93 3.29 9.24
C ASP A 46 12.00 3.97 8.36
N SER A 47 11.82 4.09 7.04
CA SER A 47 12.89 4.52 6.10
C SER A 47 12.57 5.72 5.19
N HIS A 48 11.36 6.30 5.23
CA HIS A 48 10.96 7.45 4.39
C HIS A 48 11.31 7.27 2.89
N ILE A 49 10.99 6.10 2.34
CA ILE A 49 11.28 5.73 0.94
C ILE A 49 10.36 6.42 -0.09
N GLY A 50 9.30 7.07 0.36
CA GLY A 50 8.33 7.77 -0.48
C GLY A 50 8.93 8.97 -1.21
N ILE A 51 8.55 9.13 -2.47
CA ILE A 51 8.93 10.27 -3.30
C ILE A 51 8.02 11.44 -2.94
N HIS A 52 8.60 12.58 -2.56
CA HIS A 52 7.84 13.78 -2.23
C HIS A 52 7.04 14.30 -3.42
N ARG A 53 5.80 14.72 -3.15
CA ARG A 53 4.81 15.15 -4.15
C ARG A 53 4.33 16.56 -3.82
N PRO A 54 5.10 17.61 -4.18
CA PRO A 54 4.75 18.99 -3.83
C PRO A 54 3.40 19.42 -4.41
N GLU A 55 2.97 18.81 -5.51
CA GLU A 55 1.67 19.05 -6.15
C GLU A 55 0.48 18.65 -5.26
N MET A 56 0.68 17.75 -4.30
CA MET A 56 -0.36 17.33 -3.34
C MET A 56 -0.34 18.11 -2.03
N GLY A 57 0.62 19.02 -1.86
CA GLY A 57 0.84 19.79 -0.65
C GLY A 57 2.05 19.32 0.17
N ARG A 58 2.34 20.04 1.25
CA ARG A 58 3.50 19.74 2.11
C ARG A 58 3.27 18.47 2.91
N GLY A 59 4.29 17.61 2.96
CA GLY A 59 4.26 16.38 3.75
C GLY A 59 3.63 15.19 3.05
N TYR A 60 3.22 15.33 1.79
CA TYR A 60 2.73 14.22 0.98
C TYR A 60 3.87 13.54 0.21
N CYS A 61 3.96 12.23 0.33
CA CYS A 61 4.86 11.39 -0.42
C CYS A 61 4.09 10.23 -1.05
N CYS A 62 4.54 9.77 -2.21
CA CYS A 62 3.98 8.59 -2.87
C CYS A 62 5.04 7.48 -3.00
N ILE A 63 4.60 6.24 -2.83
CA ILE A 63 5.40 5.06 -3.10
C ILE A 63 4.78 4.34 -4.28
N ARG A 64 5.59 3.96 -5.27
CA ARG A 64 5.14 3.15 -6.39
C ARG A 64 5.35 1.68 -6.04
N TYR A 65 4.26 0.94 -5.87
CA TYR A 65 4.26 -0.49 -5.56
C TYR A 65 5.11 -1.32 -6.54
N CYS A 66 4.95 -1.08 -7.86
CA CYS A 66 5.68 -1.81 -8.91
C CYS A 66 7.19 -1.48 -9.01
N SER A 67 7.70 -0.54 -8.20
CA SER A 67 9.13 -0.20 -8.18
C SER A 67 9.90 -0.98 -7.11
N LEU A 68 9.23 -1.84 -6.34
CA LEU A 68 9.85 -2.68 -5.33
C LEU A 68 10.10 -4.10 -5.87
N PRO A 69 11.29 -4.68 -5.67
CA PRO A 69 11.60 -6.03 -6.16
C PRO A 69 10.63 -7.06 -5.59
N GLY A 70 10.07 -7.94 -6.43
CA GLY A 70 9.19 -9.04 -6.01
C GLY A 70 7.70 -8.70 -5.87
N HIS A 71 7.30 -7.47 -6.18
CA HIS A 71 5.91 -7.03 -6.15
C HIS A 71 5.35 -6.89 -7.57
N TYR A 72 4.68 -7.95 -8.04
CA TYR A 72 3.92 -7.92 -9.29
C TYR A 72 2.55 -7.27 -8.99
N ALA A 73 2.15 -6.30 -9.82
CA ALA A 73 0.79 -5.80 -9.81
C ALA A 73 -0.17 -6.96 -10.12
N LEU A 74 -1.33 -6.96 -9.46
CA LEU A 74 -2.47 -7.81 -9.83
C LEU A 74 -2.78 -7.65 -11.33
#